data_AF-W0DIU5-F1
#
_entry.id   AF-W0DIU5-F1
#
_cell.length_a   1.000
_cell.length_b   1.000
_cell.length_c   1.000
_cell.angle_alpha   90.00
_cell.angle_beta   90.00
_cell.angle_gamma   90.00
#
_symmetry.space_group_name_H-M   'P 1'
#
loop_
_entity.id
_entity.type
_entity.pdbx_description
1 polymer ?
#
loop_
_entity_poly.entity_id
_entity_poly.type
_entity_poly.pdbx_seq_one_letter_code
_entity_poly.pdbx_strand_id
1 'polypeptide(L)' 'MVAYAIFVFGFYLQKKAYEILAQATAHNLFKIAGLLMFIGAITTILFGLGILLIIVGYIVLAVAFFTAPKEVEVQGA' A
#
# COMPACT_ATOMS: atom_id res chain seq x y z
N MET A 1 22.18 -1.08 7.55
CA MET A 1 21.92 -0.71 6.14
C MET A 1 21.21 -1.81 5.37
N VAL A 2 21.69 -3.07 5.37
CA VAL A 2 21.01 -4.19 4.67
C VAL A 2 19.57 -4.40 5.14
N ALA A 3 19.32 -4.41 6.46
CA ALA A 3 17.96 -4.53 7.00
C ALA A 3 17.01 -3.42 6.53
N TYR A 4 17.51 -2.18 6.42
CA TYR A 4 16.72 -1.06 5.90
C TYR A 4 16.43 -1.22 4.40
N ALA A 5 17.39 -1.67 3.60
CA ALA A 5 17.17 -1.94 2.18
C ALA A 5 16.12 -3.05 1.98
N ILE A 6 16.19 -4.14 2.75
CA ILE A 6 15.18 -5.22 2.73
C ILE A 6 13.81 -4.68 3.15
N PHE A 7 13.76 -3.85 4.20
CA PHE A 7 12.53 -3.21 4.67
C PHE A 7 11.86 -2.36 3.58
N VAL A 8 12.61 -1.43 2.97
CA VAL A 8 12.11 -0.58 1.88
C VAL A 8 11.69 -1.43 0.67
N PHE A 9 12.46 -2.47 0.33
CA PHE A 9 12.13 -3.39 -0.76
C PHE A 9 10.85 -4.19 -0.47
N GLY A 10 10.63 -4.64 0.76
CA GLY A 10 9.36 -5.26 1.17
C GLY A 10 8.17 -4.35 0.93
N PHE A 11 8.26 -3.08 1.33
CA PHE A 11 7.22 -2.08 1.04
C PHE A 11 7.07 -1.77 -0.45
N TYR A 12 8.13 -1.88 -1.25
CA TYR A 12 8.04 -1.78 -2.71
C TYR A 12 7.21 -2.92 -3.31
N LEU A 13 7.46 -4.16 -2.89
CA LEU A 13 6.66 -5.32 -3.32
C LEU A 13 5.21 -5.19 -2.86
N GLN A 14 4.99 -4.72 -1.62
CA GLN A 14 3.65 -4.45 -1.10
C GLN A 14 2.90 -3.41 -1.96
N LYS A 15 3.57 -2.31 -2.33
CA LYS A 15 3.03 -1.30 -3.24
C LYS A 15 2.62 -1.92 -4.58
N LYS A 16 3.43 -2.83 -5.12
CA LYS A 16 3.11 -3.53 -6.37
C LYS A 16 1.88 -4.43 -6.24
N ALA A 17 1.76 -5.17 -5.14
CA ALA A 17 0.56 -5.97 -4.86
C ALA A 17 -0.70 -5.09 -4.77
N TYR A 18 -0.62 -3.94 -4.11
CA TYR A 18 -1.75 -3.02 -4.01
C TYR A 18 -2.07 -2.29 -5.32
N GLU A 19 -1.11 -2.08 -6.22
CA GLU A 19 -1.38 -1.61 -7.59
C GLU A 19 -2.25 -2.62 -8.36
N ILE A 20 -1.98 -3.91 -8.22
CA ILE A 20 -2.79 -4.98 -8.84
C ILE A 20 -4.18 -5.02 -8.21
N LEU A 21 -4.29 -4.95 -6.88
CA LEU A 21 -5.58 -4.91 -6.20
C LEU A 21 -6.42 -3.70 -6.63
N ALA A 22 -5.79 -2.53 -6.79
CA ALA A 22 -6.47 -1.33 -7.27
C ALA A 22 -7.05 -1.51 -8.68
N GLN A 23 -6.35 -2.22 -9.56
CA GLN A 23 -6.85 -2.56 -10.90
C GLN A 23 -8.02 -3.54 -10.82
N ALA A 24 -7.90 -4.60 -10.01
CA ALA A 24 -8.90 -5.64 -9.87
C ALA A 24 -10.21 -5.15 -9.20
N THR A 25 -10.12 -4.19 -8.27
CA THR A 25 -11.28 -3.63 -7.56
C THR A 25 -11.80 -2.32 -8.16
N ALA A 26 -11.21 -1.86 -9.28
CA ALA A 26 -11.47 -0.54 -9.88
C ALA A 26 -11.39 0.63 -8.88
N HIS A 27 -10.59 0.46 -7.82
CA HIS A 27 -10.56 1.37 -6.68
C HIS A 27 -9.14 1.82 -6.34
N ASN A 28 -8.88 3.11 -6.54
CA ASN A 28 -7.54 3.69 -6.39
C ASN A 28 -7.03 3.76 -4.94
N LEU A 29 -7.88 3.50 -3.93
CA LEU A 29 -7.47 3.58 -2.52
C LEU A 29 -6.35 2.57 -2.18
N PHE A 30 -6.36 1.37 -2.77
CA PHE A 30 -5.26 0.41 -2.59
C PHE A 30 -3.93 0.97 -3.08
N LYS A 31 -3.92 1.59 -4.27
CA LYS A 31 -2.73 2.23 -4.84
C LYS A 31 -2.23 3.40 -3.99
N ILE A 32 -3.15 4.22 -3.47
CA ILE A 32 -2.82 5.35 -2.59
C ILE A 32 -2.22 4.84 -1.27
N ALA A 33 -2.84 3.84 -0.63
CA ALA A 33 -2.35 3.23 0.59
C ALA A 33 -0.92 2.68 0.41
N GLY A 34 -0.68 1.91 -0.65
CA GLY A 34 0.63 1.37 -0.96
C GLY A 34 1.70 2.41 -1.23
N LEU A 35 1.32 3.51 -1.89
CA LEU A 35 2.24 4.62 -2.13
C LEU A 35 2.62 5.34 -0.83
N LEU A 36 1.64 5.65 0.03
CA LEU A 36 1.87 6.27 1.34
C LEU A 36 2.79 5.41 2.21
N MET A 37 2.52 4.10 2.28
CA MET A 37 3.36 3.16 3.01
C MET A 37 4.78 3.09 2.46
N PHE A 38 4.95 3.08 1.14
CA PHE A 38 6.27 3.04 0.51
C PHE A 38 7.09 4.30 0.76
N ILE A 39 6.48 5.49 0.61
CA ILE A 39 7.11 6.77 0.93
C ILE A 39 7.43 6.83 2.43
N GLY A 40 6.53 6.35 3.28
CA GLY A 40 6.75 6.23 4.71
C GLY A 40 7.95 5.33 5.04
N ALA A 41 8.09 4.20 4.37
CA ALA A 41 9.23 3.30 4.57
C ALA A 41 10.58 3.97 4.20
N ILE A 42 10.63 4.73 3.10
CA ILE A 42 11.83 5.48 2.68
C ILE A 42 12.14 6.62 3.67
N THR A 43 11.13 7.33 4.15
CA THR A 43 11.31 8.49 5.04
C THR A 43 11.46 8.09 6.51
N THR A 44 11.28 6.82 6.87
CA THR A 44 11.46 6.32 8.25
C THR A 44 12.90 6.51 8.74
N ILE A 45 13.89 6.56 7.85
CA ILE A 45 15.29 6.83 8.23
C ILE A 45 15.50 8.25 8.78
N LEU A 46 14.59 9.19 8.50
CA LEU A 46 14.61 10.56 9.01
C LEU A 46 13.91 10.60 10.39
N PHE A 47 14.58 10.07 11.42
CA PHE A 47 14.07 10.12 12.80
C PHE A 47 12.71 9.42 13.01
N GLY A 48 12.37 8.43 12.16
CA GLY A 48 11.11 7.70 12.27
C GLY A 48 9.89 8.48 11.76
N LEU A 49 10.06 9.66 11.16
CA LEU A 49 8.94 10.49 10.67
C LEU A 49 8.04 9.75 9.68
N GLY A 50 8.65 8.87 8.86
CA GLY A 50 7.94 8.02 7.91
C GLY A 50 6.97 7.02 8.53
N ILE A 51 7.09 6.71 9.83
CA ILE A 51 6.15 5.83 10.54
C ILE A 51 4.74 6.42 10.54
N LEU A 52 4.61 7.75 10.68
CA LEU A 52 3.32 8.43 10.61
C LEU A 52 2.65 8.21 9.25
N LEU A 53 3.42 8.28 8.17
CA LEU A 53 2.91 8.01 6.81
C LEU A 53 2.49 6.54 6.62
N ILE A 54 3.23 5.60 7.21
CA ILE A 54 2.86 4.18 7.20
C ILE A 54 1.52 3.96 7.92
N ILE A 55 1.33 4.58 9.09
CA ILE A 55 0.08 4.49 9.86
C ILE A 55 -1.10 5.05 9.03
N VAL A 56 -0.94 6.24 8.43
CA VAL A 56 -1.97 6.81 7.56
C VAL A 56 -2.24 5.88 6.37
N GLY A 57 -1.20 5.27 5.78
CA GLY A 57 -1.33 4.27 4.73
C GLY A 57 -2.18 3.06 5.16
N TYR A 58 -2.01 2.55 6.39
CA TYR A 58 -2.84 1.46 6.93
C TYR A 58 -4.31 1.87 7.10
N ILE A 59 -4.57 3.11 7.52
CA ILE A 59 -5.94 3.63 7.63
C ILE A 59 -6.59 3.67 6.23
N VAL A 60 -5.89 4.22 5.23
CA VAL A 60 -6.40 4.25 3.84
C VAL A 60 -6.61 2.84 3.30
N LEU A 61 -5.73 1.89 3.62
CA LEU A 61 -5.88 0.49 3.24
C LEU A 61 -7.14 -0.14 3.84
N ALA A 62 -7.41 0.10 5.14
CA ALA A 62 -8.62 -0.38 5.79
C ALA A 62 -9.88 0.17 5.10
N VAL A 63 -9.90 1.48 4.81
CA VAL A 63 -10.98 2.11 4.05
C VAL A 63 -11.12 1.49 2.66
N ALA A 64 -10.02 1.19 1.97
CA ALA A 64 -10.03 0.50 0.69
C ALA A 64 -10.74 -0.86 0.75
N PHE A 65 -10.46 -1.67 1.78
CA PHE A 65 -11.12 -2.95 1.98
C PHE A 65 -12.61 -2.82 2.33
N PHE A 66 -12.99 -1.84 3.14
CA PHE A 66 -14.41 -1.60 3.47
C PHE A 66 -15.21 -1.03 2.30
N THR A 67 -14.55 -0.33 1.38
CA THR A 67 -15.18 0.34 0.23
C THR A 67 -15.13 -0.54 -1.02
N ALA A 68 -14.25 -1.55 -1.06
CA ALA A 68 -14.15 -2.47 -2.18
C ALA A 68 -15.50 -3.15 -2.45
N PRO A 69 -15.94 -3.23 -3.72
CA PRO A 69 -17.18 -3.91 -4.08
C PRO A 69 -17.14 -5.38 -3.63
N LYS A 70 -18.25 -5.86 -3.06
CA LYS A 70 -18.38 -7.22 -2.49
C LYS A 70 -18.27 -8.34 -3.54
N GLU A 71 -18.50 -8.02 -4.80
CA GLU A 71 -18.41 -8.96 -5.92
C GLU A 71 -17.42 -8.41 -6.94
N VAL A 72 -16.34 -9.15 -7.15
CA VAL A 72 -15.49 -8.97 -8.33
C VAL A 72 -16.21 -9.76 -9.41
N GLU A 73 -16.86 -9.09 -10.37
CA GLU A 73 -17.29 -9.77 -11.60
C GLU A 73 -16.04 -10.39 -12.20
N VAL A 74 -15.90 -11.70 -12.06
CA VAL A 74 -14.90 -12.46 -12.80
C VAL A 74 -15.36 -12.36 -14.24
N GLN A 75 -14.81 -11.41 -14.99
CA GLN A 75 -14.97 -11.42 -16.43
C GLN A 75 -14.33 -12.72 -16.91
N GLY A 76 -15.17 -13.74 -17.09
CA GLY A 76 -14.81 -15.02 -17.65
C GLY A 76 -14.12 -14.77 -18.98
N ALA A 77 -12.98 -15.45 -19.13
CA ALA A 77 -12.23 -15.52 -20.38
C ALA A 77 -13.10 -16.09 -21.52
#